data_AF-A0A3Q8ZKY9-F1
#
_entry.id   AF-A0A3Q8ZKY9-F1
#
_cell.length_a   1.000
_cell.length_b   1.000
_cell.length_c   1.000
_cell.angle_alpha   90.00
_cell.angle_beta   90.00
_cell.angle_gamma   90.00
#
_symmetry.space_group_name_H-M   'P 1'
#
loop_
_entity.id
_entity.type
_entity.pdbx_description
1 polymer ?
#
loop_
_entity_poly.entity_id
_entity_poly.type
_entity_poly.pdbx_seq_one_letter_code
_entity_poly.pdbx_strand_id
1 'polypeptide(L)'
;MTDKTPRRRDSAKQASNAVKPRPSIIPFETRYQTQKELLLAVLERQFQYGKWVLSSLLTVHAGSLLAISQAGSATARLYQACGPLLIYGVATTLAAGGLAYVNFSFAANLYNDYLRDIRHGKEPVKKGWKSVVVNLTLYLTPLVAIASLTLFFAAAVRAVSVI
;
A
#
# COMPACT_ATOMS: atom_id res chain seq x y z
N MET A 1 -48.14 0.30 61.60
CA MET A 1 -47.94 1.50 60.77
C MET A 1 -46.46 1.63 60.48
N THR A 2 -46.00 1.08 59.36
CA THR A 2 -44.60 1.19 58.90
C THR A 2 -44.67 1.49 57.42
N ASP A 3 -44.31 2.73 57.11
CA ASP A 3 -44.42 3.41 55.84
C ASP A 3 -43.44 2.81 54.81
N LYS A 4 -43.94 2.49 53.62
CA LYS A 4 -43.16 1.95 52.50
C LYS A 4 -42.94 3.07 51.49
N THR A 5 -41.78 3.70 51.56
CA THR A 5 -41.35 4.68 50.55
C THR A 5 -40.82 3.96 49.31
N PRO A 6 -41.33 4.22 48.09
CA PRO A 6 -40.78 3.62 46.88
C PRO A 6 -39.53 4.39 46.41
N ARG A 7 -38.40 3.68 46.31
CA ARG A 7 -37.18 4.18 45.64
C ARG A 7 -37.43 4.36 44.14
N ARG A 8 -37.55 5.61 43.72
CA ARG A 8 -37.64 6.05 42.33
C ARG A 8 -36.31 5.73 41.60
N ARG A 9 -36.37 4.87 40.58
CA ARG A 9 -35.26 4.59 39.66
C ARG A 9 -35.08 5.77 38.72
N ASP A 10 -34.22 6.72 39.08
CA ASP A 10 -33.78 7.82 38.21
C ASP A 10 -32.63 7.35 37.28
N SER A 11 -32.85 6.27 36.52
CA SER A 11 -31.83 5.67 35.63
C SER A 11 -32.09 5.91 34.14
N ALA A 12 -32.97 6.85 33.79
CA ALA A 12 -33.38 7.06 32.40
C ALA A 12 -33.42 8.56 32.05
N LYS A 13 -32.30 9.27 32.21
CA LYS A 13 -32.11 10.59 31.57
C LYS A 13 -30.66 11.08 31.57
N GLN A 14 -29.69 10.18 31.42
CA GLN A 14 -28.41 10.58 30.83
C GLN A 14 -28.62 10.63 29.32
N ALA A 15 -29.31 11.70 28.91
CA ALA A 15 -29.38 12.09 27.52
C ALA A 15 -27.93 12.19 27.02
N SER A 16 -27.60 11.28 26.11
CA SER A 16 -26.46 11.38 25.22
C SER A 16 -26.43 12.80 24.69
N ASN A 17 -25.54 13.62 25.26
CA ASN A 17 -25.13 14.89 24.70
C ASN A 17 -24.35 14.53 23.43
N ALA A 18 -25.09 14.17 22.38
CA ALA A 18 -24.57 14.03 21.04
C ALA A 18 -24.00 15.40 20.66
N VAL A 19 -22.68 15.54 20.83
CA VAL A 19 -21.92 16.71 20.41
C VAL A 19 -22.27 16.94 18.94
N LYS A 20 -23.07 17.97 18.67
CA LYS A 20 -23.37 18.38 17.29
C LYS A 20 -22.03 18.61 16.60
N PRO A 21 -21.75 17.95 15.46
CA PRO A 21 -20.50 18.15 14.74
C PRO A 21 -20.36 19.63 14.42
N ARG A 22 -19.24 20.23 14.84
CA ARG A 22 -18.97 21.64 14.55
C ARG A 22 -18.96 21.81 13.03
N PRO A 23 -19.62 22.83 12.49
CA PRO A 23 -19.59 23.07 11.05
C PRO A 23 -18.13 23.22 10.60
N SER A 24 -17.75 22.43 9.60
CA SER A 24 -16.44 22.52 8.96
C SER A 24 -16.18 23.96 8.50
N ILE A 25 -15.04 24.53 8.90
CA ILE A 25 -14.57 25.85 8.46
C ILE A 25 -14.29 25.85 6.94
N ILE A 26 -14.00 24.68 6.37
CA ILE A 26 -13.66 24.53 4.95
C ILE A 26 -14.96 24.35 4.13
N PRO A 27 -15.12 25.13 3.03
CA PRO A 27 -16.24 24.97 2.11
C PRO A 27 -16.39 23.54 1.60
N PHE A 28 -17.63 23.09 1.41
CA PHE A 28 -17.95 21.77 0.88
C PHE A 28 -17.21 21.48 -0.45
N GLU A 29 -17.27 22.43 -1.38
CA GLU A 29 -16.68 22.31 -2.71
C GLU A 29 -15.18 22.06 -2.63
N THR A 30 -14.47 22.82 -1.80
CA THR A 30 -13.03 22.66 -1.60
C THR A 30 -12.69 21.27 -1.06
N ARG A 31 -13.45 20.76 -0.08
CA ARG A 31 -13.23 19.40 0.46
C ARG A 31 -13.48 18.32 -0.59
N TYR A 32 -14.55 18.46 -1.36
CA TYR A 32 -14.90 17.52 -2.42
C TYR A 32 -13.83 17.48 -3.52
N GLN A 33 -13.41 18.64 -4.02
CA GLN A 33 -12.37 18.74 -5.05
C GLN A 33 -11.04 18.16 -4.56
N THR A 34 -10.63 18.49 -3.33
CA THR A 34 -9.40 17.93 -2.74
C THR A 34 -9.43 16.40 -2.71
N GLN A 35 -10.53 15.78 -2.26
CA GLN A 35 -10.63 14.32 -2.22
C GLN A 35 -10.68 13.68 -3.62
N LYS A 36 -11.29 14.38 -4.59
CA LYS A 36 -11.33 13.95 -5.98
C LYS A 36 -9.94 13.97 -6.60
N GLU A 37 -9.17 15.04 -6.37
CA GLU A 37 -7.78 15.16 -6.82
C GLU A 37 -6.90 14.06 -6.20
N LEU A 38 -7.04 13.79 -4.90
CA LEU A 38 -6.31 12.70 -4.23
C LEU A 38 -6.64 11.32 -4.81
N LEU A 39 -7.91 11.06 -5.13
CA LEU A 39 -8.33 9.81 -5.78
C LEU A 39 -7.68 9.67 -7.16
N LEU A 40 -7.77 10.71 -8.00
CA LEU A 40 -7.18 10.71 -9.34
C LEU A 40 -5.66 10.53 -9.27
N ALA A 41 -5.00 11.24 -8.35
CA ALA A 41 -3.57 11.13 -8.13
C ALA A 41 -3.15 9.71 -7.73
N VAL A 42 -3.91 9.03 -6.84
CA VAL A 42 -3.62 7.64 -6.47
C VAL A 42 -3.71 6.71 -7.68
N LEU A 43 -4.77 6.83 -8.48
CA LEU A 43 -4.97 5.97 -9.65
C LEU A 43 -3.88 6.20 -10.71
N GLU A 44 -3.49 7.45 -10.93
CA GLU A 44 -2.38 7.77 -11.82
C GLU A 44 -1.05 7.20 -11.30
N ARG A 45 -0.76 7.39 -10.00
CA ARG A 45 0.48 6.90 -9.38
C ARG A 45 0.56 5.39 -9.34
N GLN A 46 -0.57 4.69 -9.21
CA GLN A 46 -0.63 3.24 -9.30
C GLN A 46 -0.08 2.74 -10.64
N PHE A 47 -0.50 3.37 -11.74
CA PHE A 47 -0.01 3.04 -13.07
C PHE A 47 1.48 3.41 -13.23
N GLN A 48 1.88 4.60 -12.80
CA GLN A 48 3.27 5.05 -12.92
C GLN A 48 4.24 4.18 -12.12
N TYR A 49 3.85 3.73 -10.91
CA TYR A 49 4.69 2.86 -10.09
C TYR A 49 4.99 1.54 -10.81
N GLY A 50 3.96 0.89 -11.37
CA GLY A 50 4.14 -0.34 -12.15
C GLY A 50 5.01 -0.12 -13.38
N LYS A 51 4.82 1.01 -14.08
CA LYS A 51 5.58 1.34 -15.28
C LYS A 51 7.07 1.58 -15.01
N TRP A 52 7.45 2.13 -13.86
CA TRP A 52 8.84 2.50 -13.60
C TRP A 52 9.56 1.52 -12.67
N VAL A 53 9.01 1.26 -11.48
CA VAL A 53 9.72 0.48 -10.47
C VAL A 53 9.66 -1.01 -10.78
N LEU A 54 8.46 -1.52 -11.06
CA LEU A 54 8.27 -2.94 -11.33
C LEU A 54 8.95 -3.36 -12.65
N SER A 55 8.79 -2.56 -13.71
CA SER A 55 9.44 -2.84 -14.99
C SER A 55 10.96 -2.84 -14.85
N SER A 56 11.57 -1.84 -14.22
CA SER A 56 13.02 -1.73 -14.09
C SER A 56 13.61 -2.92 -13.33
N LEU A 57 13.00 -3.30 -12.21
CA LEU A 57 13.45 -4.43 -11.41
C LEU A 57 13.26 -5.77 -12.16
N LEU A 58 12.13 -5.97 -12.83
CA LEU A 58 11.92 -7.16 -13.66
C LEU A 58 12.93 -7.21 -14.81
N THR A 59 13.17 -6.08 -15.48
CA THR A 59 14.10 -5.98 -16.59
C THR A 59 15.52 -6.31 -16.17
N VAL A 60 16.01 -5.84 -15.01
CA VAL A 60 17.38 -6.19 -14.58
C VAL A 60 17.50 -7.68 -14.24
N HIS A 61 16.52 -8.27 -13.55
CA HIS A 61 16.59 -9.68 -13.18
C HIS A 61 16.38 -10.62 -14.38
N ALA A 62 15.32 -10.41 -15.15
CA ALA A 62 15.02 -11.23 -16.33
C ALA A 62 16.03 -10.98 -17.46
N GLY A 63 16.47 -9.74 -17.64
CA GLY A 63 17.52 -9.37 -18.59
C GLY A 63 18.85 -10.03 -18.26
N SER A 64 19.23 -10.11 -16.99
CA SER A 64 20.42 -10.86 -16.58
C SER A 64 20.27 -12.37 -16.80
N LEU A 65 19.12 -12.96 -16.52
CA LEU A 65 18.88 -14.39 -16.81
C LEU A 65 18.98 -14.68 -18.32
N LEU A 66 18.43 -13.79 -19.15
CA LEU A 66 18.56 -13.87 -20.60
C LEU A 66 20.02 -13.73 -21.04
N ALA A 67 20.76 -12.75 -20.51
CA ALA A 67 22.18 -12.56 -20.81
C ALA A 67 23.01 -13.80 -20.42
N ILE A 68 22.74 -14.40 -19.26
CA ILE A 68 23.41 -15.64 -18.84
C ILE A 68 23.10 -16.79 -19.81
N SER A 69 21.85 -16.91 -20.30
CA SER A 69 21.50 -17.97 -21.28
C SER A 69 22.23 -17.84 -22.62
N GLN A 70 22.77 -16.64 -22.91
CA GLN A 70 23.53 -16.33 -24.11
C GLN A 70 25.06 -16.38 -23.90
N ALA A 71 25.53 -16.74 -22.69
CA ALA A 71 26.94 -16.72 -22.32
C ALA A 71 27.77 -17.93 -22.82
N GLY A 72 27.22 -18.76 -23.72
CA GLY A 72 27.92 -19.89 -24.32
C GLY A 72 28.46 -20.88 -23.28
N SER A 73 29.78 -21.10 -23.28
CA SER A 73 30.45 -22.05 -22.39
C SER A 73 30.45 -21.65 -20.90
N ALA A 74 30.19 -20.39 -20.58
CA ALA A 74 30.09 -19.90 -19.20
C ALA A 74 28.69 -20.07 -18.59
N THR A 75 27.67 -20.36 -19.41
CA THR A 75 26.25 -20.43 -19.02
C THR A 75 26.00 -21.25 -17.76
N ALA A 76 26.48 -22.51 -17.72
CA ALA A 76 26.23 -23.41 -16.58
C ALA A 76 26.84 -22.88 -15.28
N ARG A 77 28.08 -22.36 -15.34
CA ARG A 77 28.78 -21.79 -14.18
C ARG A 77 28.09 -20.54 -13.66
N LEU A 78 27.70 -19.64 -14.55
CA LEU A 78 26.96 -18.41 -14.22
C LEU A 78 25.56 -18.71 -13.66
N TYR A 79 24.83 -19.66 -14.23
CA TYR A 79 23.51 -20.07 -13.73
C TYR A 79 23.61 -20.66 -12.33
N GLN A 80 24.59 -21.50 -12.05
CA GLN A 80 24.79 -22.08 -10.71
C GLN A 80 25.12 -21.00 -9.67
N ALA A 81 25.96 -20.02 -10.03
CA ALA A 81 26.39 -18.99 -9.10
C ALA A 81 25.31 -17.91 -8.84
N CYS A 82 24.60 -17.50 -9.89
CA CYS A 82 23.77 -16.28 -9.88
C CYS A 82 22.29 -16.55 -10.14
N GLY A 83 21.95 -17.64 -10.83
CA GLY A 83 20.58 -17.96 -11.26
C GLY A 83 19.57 -17.94 -10.12
N PRO A 84 19.80 -18.64 -8.99
CA PRO A 84 18.89 -18.61 -7.84
C PRO A 84 18.62 -17.18 -7.30
N LEU A 85 19.65 -16.34 -7.22
CA LEU A 85 19.51 -14.96 -6.73
C LEU A 85 18.67 -14.11 -7.68
N LEU A 86 18.86 -14.26 -8.98
CA LEU A 86 18.05 -13.56 -9.99
C LEU A 86 16.60 -14.04 -9.98
N ILE A 87 16.35 -15.34 -9.84
CA ILE A 87 14.99 -15.90 -9.76
C ILE A 87 14.27 -15.41 -8.49
N TYR A 88 14.94 -15.45 -7.33
CA TYR A 88 14.38 -14.85 -6.10
C TYR A 88 14.20 -13.34 -6.24
N GLY A 89 15.07 -12.68 -7.00
CA GLY A 89 14.94 -11.28 -7.40
C GLY A 89 13.63 -11.00 -8.16
N VAL A 90 13.31 -11.81 -9.17
CA VAL A 90 12.02 -11.73 -9.90
C VAL A 90 10.85 -11.92 -8.94
N ALA A 91 10.90 -12.95 -8.10
CA ALA A 91 9.81 -13.24 -7.15
C ALA A 91 9.59 -12.09 -6.15
N THR A 92 10.68 -11.53 -5.59
CA THR A 92 10.62 -10.38 -4.68
C THR A 92 10.15 -9.11 -5.38
N THR A 93 10.55 -8.89 -6.63
CA THR A 93 10.04 -7.78 -7.46
C THR A 93 8.52 -7.88 -7.65
N LEU A 94 8.01 -9.07 -7.99
CA LEU A 94 6.57 -9.29 -8.14
C LEU A 94 5.82 -9.09 -6.82
N ALA A 95 6.39 -9.54 -5.70
CA ALA A 95 5.83 -9.30 -4.37
C ALA A 95 5.76 -7.79 -4.05
N ALA A 96 6.81 -7.02 -4.35
CA ALA A 96 6.81 -5.57 -4.19
C ALA A 96 5.75 -4.89 -5.09
N GLY A 97 5.60 -5.33 -6.34
CA GLY A 97 4.54 -4.86 -7.24
C GLY A 97 3.14 -5.17 -6.71
N GLY A 98 2.92 -6.39 -6.21
CA GLY A 98 1.66 -6.79 -5.60
C GLY A 98 1.31 -5.99 -4.35
N LEU A 99 2.29 -5.75 -3.46
CA LEU A 99 2.11 -4.91 -2.28
C LEU A 99 1.77 -3.46 -2.64
N ALA A 100 2.44 -2.90 -3.64
CA ALA A 100 2.13 -1.56 -4.15
C ALA A 100 0.71 -1.50 -4.73
N TYR A 101 0.33 -2.50 -5.52
CA TYR A 101 -1.02 -2.59 -6.09
C TYR A 101 -2.08 -2.61 -4.99
N VAL A 102 -1.89 -3.45 -3.96
CA VAL A 102 -2.75 -3.49 -2.77
C VAL A 102 -2.79 -2.11 -2.10
N ASN A 103 -1.64 -1.47 -1.85
CA ASN A 103 -1.59 -0.14 -1.25
C ASN A 103 -2.47 0.88 -1.99
N PHE A 104 -2.27 1.01 -3.31
CA PHE A 104 -3.00 1.96 -4.13
C PHE A 104 -4.49 1.64 -4.22
N SER A 105 -4.86 0.36 -4.39
CA SER A 105 -6.28 -0.05 -4.39
C SER A 105 -6.97 0.27 -3.06
N PHE A 106 -6.28 0.11 -1.94
CA PHE A 106 -6.80 0.45 -0.62
C PHE A 106 -6.90 1.96 -0.40
N ALA A 107 -5.91 2.71 -0.83
CA ALA A 107 -5.92 4.18 -0.79
C ALA A 107 -7.04 4.76 -1.66
N ALA A 108 -7.22 4.26 -2.89
CA ALA A 108 -8.30 4.66 -3.77
C ALA A 108 -9.67 4.38 -3.16
N ASN A 109 -9.84 3.19 -2.56
CA ASN A 109 -11.07 2.85 -1.84
C ASN A 109 -11.33 3.74 -0.62
N LEU A 110 -10.28 4.20 0.07
CA LEU A 110 -10.40 5.12 1.20
C LEU A 110 -10.86 6.50 0.73
N TYR A 111 -10.26 7.05 -0.33
CA TYR A 111 -10.64 8.34 -0.88
C TYR A 111 -12.04 8.31 -1.52
N ASN A 112 -12.41 7.20 -2.16
CA ASN A 112 -13.76 7.02 -2.68
C ASN A 112 -14.81 6.96 -1.55
N ASP A 113 -14.51 6.28 -0.44
CA ASP A 113 -15.37 6.30 0.75
C ASP A 113 -15.54 7.72 1.29
N TYR A 114 -14.47 8.51 1.36
CA TYR A 114 -14.52 9.91 1.81
C TYR A 114 -15.35 10.80 0.87
N LEU A 115 -15.20 10.63 -0.44
CA LEU A 115 -16.02 11.35 -1.42
C LEU A 115 -17.51 11.03 -1.26
N ARG A 116 -17.83 9.76 -1.01
CA ARG A 116 -19.21 9.34 -0.77
C ARG A 116 -19.76 9.95 0.52
N ASP A 117 -18.99 9.95 1.60
CA ASP A 117 -19.41 10.53 2.87
C ASP A 117 -19.65 12.04 2.74
N ILE A 118 -18.71 12.76 2.11
CA ILE A 118 -18.85 14.20 1.81
C ILE A 118 -20.12 14.44 0.99
N ARG A 119 -20.35 13.70 -0.10
CA ARG A 119 -21.54 13.83 -0.95
C ARG A 119 -22.86 13.69 -0.17
N HIS A 120 -22.88 12.90 0.89
CA HIS A 120 -24.05 12.73 1.76
C HIS A 120 -24.10 13.72 2.94
N GLY A 121 -23.25 14.76 2.94
CA GLY A 121 -23.18 15.75 4.02
C GLY A 121 -22.61 15.19 5.33
N LYS A 122 -21.93 14.04 5.28
CA LYS A 122 -21.31 13.40 6.45
C LYS A 122 -19.84 13.78 6.52
N GLU A 123 -19.31 13.91 7.74
CA GLU A 123 -17.88 14.04 7.95
C GLU A 123 -17.20 12.69 7.64
N PRO A 124 -16.10 12.68 6.86
CA PRO A 124 -15.42 11.46 6.47
C PRO A 124 -14.84 10.74 7.70
N VAL A 125 -15.30 9.52 7.95
CA VAL A 125 -14.82 8.73 9.09
C VAL A 125 -13.65 7.87 8.65
N LYS A 126 -12.49 8.01 9.32
CA LYS A 126 -11.34 7.13 9.10
C LYS A 126 -11.70 5.68 9.43
N LYS A 127 -11.85 4.83 8.42
CA LYS A 127 -11.95 3.37 8.61
C LYS A 127 -10.59 2.82 9.01
N GLY A 128 -10.43 2.55 10.31
CA GLY A 128 -9.15 2.18 10.92
C GLY A 128 -8.41 1.05 10.18
N TRP A 129 -9.10 -0.02 9.81
CA TRP A 129 -8.46 -1.18 9.15
C TRP A 129 -7.85 -0.84 7.78
N LYS A 130 -8.56 -0.06 6.94
CA LYS A 130 -8.05 0.35 5.61
C LYS A 130 -6.81 1.22 5.78
N SER A 131 -6.83 2.14 6.74
CA SER A 131 -5.68 2.99 7.06
C SER A 131 -4.48 2.18 7.53
N VAL A 132 -4.69 1.11 8.31
CA VAL A 132 -3.62 0.20 8.74
C VAL A 132 -3.01 -0.53 7.56
N VAL A 133 -3.83 -1.07 6.64
CA VAL A 133 -3.34 -1.75 5.43
C VAL A 133 -2.52 -0.80 4.55
N VAL A 134 -3.01 0.42 4.31
CA VAL A 134 -2.28 1.44 3.54
C VAL A 134 -0.95 1.78 4.22
N ASN A 135 -0.94 2.03 5.53
CA ASN A 135 0.30 2.36 6.22
C ASN A 135 1.30 1.19 6.20
N LEU A 136 0.85 -0.03 6.45
CA LEU A 136 1.71 -1.22 6.44
C LEU A 136 2.36 -1.42 5.06
N THR A 137 1.54 -1.41 4.02
CA THR A 137 2.01 -1.64 2.65
C THR A 137 2.88 -0.49 2.13
N LEU A 138 2.67 0.74 2.62
CA LEU A 138 3.51 1.91 2.28
C LEU A 138 4.96 1.73 2.71
N TYR A 139 5.20 1.15 3.89
CA TYR A 139 6.56 0.89 4.40
C TYR A 139 7.11 -0.46 3.95
N LEU A 140 6.26 -1.48 3.80
CA LEU A 140 6.71 -2.82 3.42
C LEU A 140 7.14 -2.89 1.96
N THR A 141 6.42 -2.21 1.06
CA THR A 141 6.72 -2.20 -0.38
C THR A 141 8.16 -1.78 -0.70
N PRO A 142 8.67 -0.63 -0.25
CA PRO A 142 10.04 -0.22 -0.54
C PRO A 142 11.08 -1.16 0.10
N LEU A 143 10.81 -1.74 1.28
CA LEU A 143 11.71 -2.72 1.88
C LEU A 143 11.86 -3.98 1.02
N VAL A 144 10.75 -4.49 0.47
CA VAL A 144 10.77 -5.65 -0.43
C VAL A 144 11.46 -5.32 -1.76
N ALA A 145 11.25 -4.11 -2.29
CA ALA A 145 11.95 -3.65 -3.50
C ALA A 145 13.47 -3.53 -3.28
N ILE A 146 13.91 -3.01 -2.13
CA ILE A 146 15.33 -2.92 -1.76
C ILE A 146 15.93 -4.32 -1.59
N ALA A 147 15.21 -5.26 -0.99
CA ALA A 147 15.65 -6.65 -0.89
C ALA A 147 15.87 -7.27 -2.28
N SER A 148 14.97 -7.02 -3.22
CA SER A 148 15.10 -7.45 -4.62
C SER A 148 16.35 -6.87 -5.29
N LEU A 149 16.58 -5.56 -5.13
CA LEU A 149 17.79 -4.91 -5.64
C LEU A 149 19.08 -5.45 -5.00
N THR A 150 19.03 -5.80 -3.71
CA THR A 150 20.17 -6.41 -3.00
C THR A 150 20.51 -7.78 -3.58
N LEU A 151 19.49 -8.58 -3.93
CA LEU A 151 19.69 -9.86 -4.62
C LEU A 151 20.35 -9.69 -5.99
N PHE A 152 19.99 -8.62 -6.72
CA PHE A 152 20.64 -8.29 -7.99
C PHE A 152 22.12 -7.99 -7.80
N PHE A 153 22.48 -7.13 -6.84
CA PHE A 153 23.89 -6.83 -6.57
C PHE A 153 24.67 -8.05 -6.08
N ALA A 154 24.08 -8.87 -5.21
CA ALA A 154 24.70 -10.11 -4.79
C ALA A 154 24.93 -11.07 -5.97
N ALA A 155 23.99 -11.14 -6.92
CA ALA A 155 24.17 -11.91 -8.15
C ALA A 155 25.32 -11.35 -9.00
N ALA A 156 25.42 -10.03 -9.14
CA ALA A 156 26.50 -9.39 -9.89
C ALA A 156 27.88 -9.69 -9.29
N VAL A 157 28.02 -9.58 -7.95
CA VAL A 157 29.29 -9.91 -7.26
C VAL A 157 29.67 -11.37 -7.50
N ARG A 158 28.71 -12.30 -7.43
CA ARG A 158 28.96 -13.71 -7.71
C ARG A 158 29.33 -13.96 -9.16
N ALA A 159 28.73 -13.25 -10.11
CA ALA A 159 29.06 -13.38 -11.53
C ALA A 159 30.53 -13.02 -11.77
N VAL A 160 31.00 -11.91 -11.19
CA VAL A 160 32.40 -11.46 -11.31
C VAL A 160 33.39 -12.47 -10.74
N SER A 161 33.02 -13.23 -9.71
CA SER A 161 33.91 -14.25 -9.13
C SER A 161 34.03 -15.54 -9.95
N VAL A 162 33.20 -15.72 -10.97
CA VAL A 162 33.07 -16.98 -11.73
C VAL A 162 33.45 -16.81 -13.21
N ILE A 163 33.52 -15.56 -13.68
CA ILE A 163 34.08 -15.16 -14.99
C ILE A 163 35.59 -15.07 -14.85
#